data_AF-B6IS67-F1
#
_entry.id   AF-B6IS67-F1
#
_cell.length_a   1.000
_cell.length_b   1.000
_cell.length_c   1.000
_cell.angle_alpha   90.00
_cell.angle_beta   90.00
_cell.angle_gamma   90.00
#
_symmetry.space_group_name_H-M   'P 1'
#
loop_
_entity.id
_entity.type
_entity.pdbx_description
1 polymer ?
#
loop_
_entity_poly.entity_id
_entity_poly.type
_entity_poly.pdbx_seq_one_letter_code
_entity_poly.pdbx_strand_id
1 'polypeptide(L)'
;MPYVLAPGANAQAIAEREYASDPRQVMFTGFSSCIGVLSLRNGQVTGVHLSISAPDRSLFDNAAADQVVAAVGAWQQIKVIGQIAFWENPANGVSAAYAYLIQQLNVPQADIYPLADGTYGGENDNGTLELTY
;
A
#
# COMPACT_ATOMS: atom_id res chain seq x y z
N MET A 1 20.32 1.42 6.60
CA MET A 1 19.93 1.33 5.18
C MET A 1 18.67 2.15 5.01
N PRO A 2 18.41 2.72 3.82
CA PRO A 2 17.17 3.42 3.58
C PRO A 2 16.00 2.43 3.59
N TYR A 3 14.79 2.93 3.84
CA TYR A 3 13.57 2.20 3.57
C TYR A 3 13.45 2.02 2.04
N VAL A 4 13.52 0.78 1.57
CA VAL A 4 13.51 0.45 0.14
C VAL A 4 12.37 -0.51 -0.16
N LEU A 5 11.64 -0.22 -1.23
CA LEU A 5 10.66 -1.12 -1.82
C LEU A 5 11.32 -2.03 -2.85
N ALA A 6 10.89 -3.28 -2.89
CA ALA A 6 11.36 -4.28 -3.84
C ALA A 6 10.19 -4.91 -4.62
N PRO A 7 10.41 -5.38 -5.86
CA PRO A 7 9.41 -6.19 -6.53
C PRO A 7 9.23 -7.53 -5.79
N GLY A 8 7.99 -7.84 -5.44
CA GLY A 8 7.60 -9.10 -4.81
C GLY A 8 7.52 -10.23 -5.84
N ALA A 9 7.93 -11.44 -5.43
CA ALA A 9 7.91 -12.61 -6.31
C ALA A 9 6.52 -13.26 -6.43
N ASN A 10 5.60 -12.96 -5.51
CA ASN A 10 4.27 -13.57 -5.45
C ASN A 10 3.19 -12.50 -5.22
N ALA A 11 2.40 -12.20 -6.26
CA ALA A 11 1.30 -11.24 -6.18
C ALA A 11 0.18 -11.68 -5.22
N GLN A 12 0.09 -12.97 -4.88
CA GLN A 12 -0.87 -13.50 -3.89
C GLN A 12 -0.32 -13.52 -2.45
N ALA A 13 0.89 -13.00 -2.22
CA ALA A 13 1.50 -12.92 -0.89
C ALA A 13 2.60 -11.85 -0.87
N ILE A 14 2.25 -10.60 -1.18
CA ILE A 14 3.17 -9.46 -1.21
C ILE A 14 3.64 -9.17 0.21
N ALA A 15 4.93 -9.36 0.48
CA ALA A 15 5.50 -9.14 1.80
C ALA A 15 5.67 -7.65 2.11
N GLU A 16 5.91 -7.30 3.37
CA GLU A 16 6.20 -5.92 3.77
C GLU A 16 7.35 -5.33 2.94
N ARG A 17 7.14 -4.13 2.42
CA ARG A 17 8.05 -3.39 1.55
C ARG A 17 8.23 -4.02 0.17
N GLU A 18 7.26 -4.83 -0.26
CA GLU A 18 7.19 -5.32 -1.62
C GLU A 18 6.03 -4.72 -2.40
N TYR A 19 6.13 -4.78 -3.73
CA TYR A 19 5.04 -4.51 -4.66
C TYR A 19 4.95 -5.57 -5.75
N ALA A 20 3.75 -5.87 -6.19
CA ALA A 20 3.52 -6.76 -7.34
C ALA A 20 2.21 -6.41 -8.02
N SER A 21 2.04 -6.91 -9.25
CA SER A 21 0.85 -6.69 -10.06
C SER A 21 0.31 -8.01 -10.61
N ASP A 22 -1.01 -8.11 -10.71
CA ASP A 22 -1.72 -9.26 -11.26
C ASP A 22 -3.03 -8.80 -11.93
N PRO A 23 -3.43 -9.40 -13.07
CA PRO A 23 -4.65 -9.00 -13.79
C PRO A 23 -5.96 -9.35 -13.06
N ARG A 24 -5.93 -10.26 -12.09
CA ARG A 24 -7.12 -10.67 -11.34
C ARG A 24 -7.10 -10.10 -9.94
N GLN A 25 -6.04 -10.36 -9.18
CA GLN A 25 -6.04 -10.10 -7.75
C GLN A 25 -4.64 -10.02 -7.20
N VAL A 26 -4.42 -9.15 -6.21
CA VAL A 26 -3.23 -9.16 -5.37
C VAL A 26 -3.63 -9.36 -3.91
N MET A 27 -2.78 -10.04 -3.14
CA MET A 27 -2.95 -10.26 -1.71
C MET A 27 -1.64 -9.92 -1.00
N PHE A 28 -1.76 -9.35 0.18
CA PHE A 28 -0.63 -9.03 1.05
C PHE A 28 -0.39 -10.16 2.06
N THR A 29 0.80 -10.20 2.66
CA THR A 29 0.99 -10.93 3.92
C THR A 29 0.25 -10.22 5.07
N GLY A 30 0.21 -10.84 6.26
CA GLY A 30 -0.55 -10.31 7.40
C GLY A 30 -0.17 -8.88 7.83
N PHE A 31 -1.19 -8.09 8.15
CA PHE A 31 -1.12 -6.72 8.68
C PHE A 31 -1.09 -6.76 10.21
N SER A 32 -0.15 -6.04 10.82
CA SER A 32 -0.16 -5.72 12.26
C SER A 32 -0.12 -4.20 12.53
N SER A 33 0.68 -3.49 11.73
CA SER A 33 0.72 -2.02 11.68
C SER A 33 0.86 -1.51 10.24
N CYS A 34 0.64 -2.41 9.28
CA CYS A 34 0.90 -2.18 7.88
C CYS A 34 -0.27 -1.46 7.21
N ILE A 35 0.01 -0.87 6.06
CA ILE A 35 -1.02 -0.44 5.12
C ILE A 35 -0.72 -1.03 3.74
N GLY A 36 -1.75 -1.19 2.94
CA GLY A 36 -1.67 -1.59 1.54
C GLY A 36 -2.13 -0.46 0.66
N VAL A 37 -1.38 -0.14 -0.40
CA VAL A 37 -1.84 0.70 -1.50
C VAL A 37 -2.22 -0.21 -2.66
N LEU A 38 -3.46 -0.11 -3.11
CA LEU A 38 -4.02 -0.89 -4.20
C LEU A 38 -4.37 0.05 -5.34
N SER A 39 -4.00 -0.28 -6.56
CA SER A 39 -4.43 0.46 -7.75
C SER A 39 -4.91 -0.47 -8.85
N LEU A 40 -5.80 0.04 -9.69
CA LEU A 40 -6.25 -0.63 -10.91
C LEU A 40 -5.93 0.26 -12.11
N ARG A 41 -5.29 -0.33 -13.12
CA ARG A 41 -5.06 0.32 -14.42
C ARG A 41 -5.11 -0.71 -15.53
N ASN A 42 -5.91 -0.43 -16.57
CA ASN A 42 -6.00 -1.28 -17.76
C ASN A 42 -6.28 -2.76 -17.43
N GLY A 43 -7.11 -3.00 -16.40
CA GLY A 43 -7.43 -4.35 -15.93
C GLY A 43 -6.34 -5.05 -15.12
N GLN A 44 -5.25 -4.35 -14.75
CA GLN A 44 -4.20 -4.87 -13.89
C GLN A 44 -4.28 -4.24 -12.50
N VAL A 45 -4.35 -5.08 -11.48
CA VAL A 45 -4.26 -4.67 -10.08
C VAL A 45 -2.79 -4.59 -9.68
N THR A 46 -2.38 -3.54 -8.99
CA THR A 46 -1.06 -3.42 -8.37
C THR A 46 -1.24 -3.21 -6.87
N GLY A 47 -0.50 -3.97 -6.07
CA GLY A 47 -0.47 -3.84 -4.62
C GLY A 47 0.93 -3.43 -4.16
N VAL A 48 0.99 -2.51 -3.19
CA VAL A 48 2.23 -2.14 -2.47
C VAL A 48 1.98 -2.32 -0.98
N HIS A 49 2.78 -3.16 -0.33
CA HIS A 49 2.64 -3.44 1.09
C HIS A 49 3.64 -2.59 1.89
N LEU A 50 3.14 -1.76 2.79
CA LEU A 50 3.95 -0.80 3.54
C LEU A 50 3.95 -1.15 5.03
N SER A 51 5.14 -1.22 5.61
CA SER A 51 5.35 -1.24 7.06
C SER A 51 5.82 0.13 7.56
N ILE A 52 5.64 0.43 8.85
CA ILE A 52 6.10 1.70 9.46
C ILE A 52 7.63 1.82 9.43
N SER A 53 8.33 0.69 9.60
CA SER A 53 9.78 0.66 9.68
C SER A 53 10.34 -0.55 8.93
N ALA A 54 11.55 -0.38 8.39
CA ALA A 54 12.35 -1.48 7.89
C ALA A 54 13.03 -2.24 9.06
N PRO A 55 13.60 -3.45 8.82
CA PRO A 55 14.26 -4.25 9.85
C PRO A 55 15.40 -3.54 10.61
N ASP A 56 16.02 -2.54 9.99
CA ASP A 56 17.08 -1.72 10.57
C ASP A 56 16.56 -0.45 11.29
N ARG A 57 15.24 -0.35 11.47
CA ARG A 57 14.51 0.76 12.12
C ARG A 57 14.46 2.05 11.32
N SER A 58 14.86 2.06 10.05
CA SER A 58 14.56 3.22 9.20
C SER A 58 13.04 3.35 9.03
N LEU A 59 12.49 4.51 9.35
CA LEU A 59 11.06 4.78 9.20
C LEU A 59 10.69 5.01 7.72
N PHE A 60 9.42 4.78 7.40
CA PHE A 60 8.85 5.23 6.15
C PHE A 60 8.93 6.78 6.06
N ASP A 61 9.54 7.28 5.00
CA ASP A 61 9.76 8.71 4.75
C ASP A 61 9.26 9.13 3.36
N ASN A 62 9.49 10.38 2.98
CA ASN A 62 9.04 10.89 1.67
C ASN A 62 9.75 10.18 0.50
N ALA A 63 11.00 9.74 0.67
CA ALA A 63 11.71 9.00 -0.39
C ALA A 63 11.13 7.59 -0.57
N ALA A 64 10.67 6.95 0.51
CA ALA A 64 9.89 5.73 0.44
C ALA A 64 8.53 5.98 -0.23
N ALA A 65 7.85 7.08 0.09
CA ALA A 65 6.60 7.46 -0.57
C ALA A 65 6.77 7.68 -2.08
N ASP A 66 7.85 8.32 -2.52
CA ASP A 66 8.15 8.50 -3.95
C ASP A 66 8.35 7.14 -4.66
N GLN A 67 8.95 6.14 -3.98
CA GLN A 67 9.03 4.78 -4.50
C GLN A 67 7.65 4.13 -4.65
N VAL A 68 6.71 4.38 -3.73
CA VAL A 68 5.32 3.90 -3.84
C VAL A 68 4.65 4.53 -5.05
N VAL A 69 4.77 5.85 -5.22
CA VAL A 69 4.20 6.58 -6.36
C VAL A 69 4.74 6.02 -7.68
N ALA A 70 6.04 5.72 -7.74
CA ALA A 70 6.67 5.11 -8.90
C ALA A 70 6.16 3.68 -9.17
N ALA A 71 6.01 2.86 -8.13
CA ALA A 71 5.52 1.48 -8.23
C ALA A 71 4.05 1.41 -8.66
N VAL A 72 3.21 2.29 -8.12
CA VAL A 72 1.79 2.43 -8.50
C VAL A 72 1.65 2.96 -9.93
N GLY A 73 2.50 3.93 -10.30
CA GLY A 73 2.42 4.62 -11.58
C GLY A 73 1.10 5.37 -11.76
N ALA A 74 0.69 5.59 -13.02
CA ALA A 74 -0.66 6.10 -13.27
C ALA A 74 -1.70 5.03 -12.91
N TRP A 75 -2.90 5.45 -12.49
CA TRP A 75 -3.97 4.57 -12.04
C TRP A 75 -5.34 5.10 -12.52
N GLN A 76 -6.33 4.22 -12.58
CA GLN A 76 -7.74 4.56 -12.86
C GLN A 76 -8.59 4.54 -11.58
N GLN A 77 -8.28 3.60 -10.69
CA GLN A 77 -8.85 3.52 -9.34
C GLN A 77 -7.73 3.23 -8.35
N ILE A 78 -7.89 3.71 -7.12
CA ILE A 78 -6.90 3.58 -6.06
C ILE A 78 -7.62 3.39 -4.73
N LYS A 79 -7.08 2.55 -3.85
CA LYS A 79 -7.55 2.36 -2.48
C LYS A 79 -6.37 2.20 -1.53
N VAL A 80 -6.52 2.68 -0.30
CA VAL A 80 -5.55 2.48 0.79
C VAL A 80 -6.24 1.73 1.90
N ILE A 81 -5.64 0.64 2.38
CA ILE A 81 -6.24 -0.24 3.38
C ILE A 81 -5.28 -0.53 4.54
N GLY A 82 -5.80 -0.94 5.70
CA GLY A 82 -4.99 -1.46 6.81
C GLY A 82 -5.06 -0.62 8.08
N GLN A 83 -3.98 -0.63 8.86
CA GLN A 83 -3.91 -0.03 10.21
C GLN A 83 -3.65 1.50 10.15
N ILE A 84 -4.53 2.24 9.47
CA ILE A 84 -4.37 3.67 9.13
C ILE A 84 -4.09 4.56 10.36
N ALA A 85 -4.73 4.28 11.50
CA ALA A 85 -4.54 5.06 12.73
C ALA A 85 -3.09 5.05 13.23
N PHE A 86 -2.32 3.97 12.97
CA PHE A 86 -0.89 3.95 13.31
C PHE A 86 -0.09 4.88 12.40
N TRP A 87 -0.49 5.02 11.14
CA TRP A 87 0.18 5.89 10.17
C TRP A 87 -0.14 7.35 10.40
N GLU A 88 -1.36 7.67 10.84
CA GLU A 88 -1.77 9.04 11.15
C GLU A 88 -1.24 9.53 12.51
N ASN A 89 -0.91 8.63 13.45
CA ASN A 89 -0.41 9.00 14.77
C ASN A 89 0.99 9.64 14.68
N PRO A 90 1.16 10.94 15.02
CA PRO A 90 2.46 11.61 14.96
C PRO A 90 3.54 10.98 15.85
N ALA A 91 3.13 10.28 16.93
CA ALA A 91 4.07 9.60 17.82
C ALA A 91 4.84 8.45 17.13
N ASN A 92 4.31 7.91 16.02
CA ASN A 92 4.95 6.85 15.25
C ASN A 92 5.94 7.38 14.20
N GLY A 93 6.04 8.71 14.02
CA GLY A 93 7.07 9.36 13.19
C GLY A 93 6.87 9.26 11.67
N VAL A 94 5.80 8.60 11.20
CA VAL A 94 5.53 8.42 9.75
C VAL A 94 4.38 9.27 9.22
N SER A 95 3.66 10.01 10.08
CA SER A 95 2.43 10.71 9.69
C SER A 95 2.64 11.78 8.62
N ALA A 96 3.76 12.50 8.65
CA ALA A 96 4.10 13.47 7.61
C ALA A 96 4.33 12.81 6.24
N ALA A 97 5.05 11.69 6.22
CA ALA A 97 5.32 10.93 5.00
C ALA A 97 4.07 10.22 4.47
N TYR A 98 3.20 9.74 5.36
CA TYR A 98 1.90 9.20 5.01
C TYR A 98 1.01 10.26 4.34
N ALA A 99 0.89 11.44 4.95
CA ALA A 99 0.13 12.55 4.36
C ALA A 99 0.70 12.96 3.00
N TYR A 100 2.03 13.00 2.87
CA TYR A 100 2.70 13.25 1.60
C TYR A 100 2.35 12.19 0.54
N LEU A 101 2.38 10.90 0.89
CA LEU A 101 1.99 9.81 -0.01
C LEU A 101 0.54 9.97 -0.52
N ILE A 102 -0.41 10.19 0.40
CA ILE A 102 -1.83 10.37 0.07
C ILE A 102 -2.02 11.56 -0.87
N GLN A 103 -1.29 12.65 -0.65
CA GLN A 103 -1.30 13.82 -1.52
C GLN A 103 -0.72 13.53 -2.90
N GLN A 104 0.45 12.89 -3.00
CA GLN A 104 1.10 12.58 -4.28
C GLN A 104 0.23 11.65 -5.14
N LEU A 105 -0.39 10.66 -4.50
CA LEU A 105 -1.28 9.73 -5.15
C LEU A 105 -2.69 10.30 -5.38
N ASN A 106 -3.01 11.50 -4.88
CA ASN A 106 -4.34 12.11 -4.91
C ASN A 106 -5.45 11.14 -4.46
N VAL A 107 -5.21 10.36 -3.40
CA VAL A 107 -6.17 9.36 -2.92
C VAL A 107 -7.40 10.07 -2.34
N PRO A 108 -8.61 9.79 -2.84
CA PRO A 108 -9.83 10.33 -2.24
C PRO A 108 -10.03 9.79 -0.83
N GLN A 109 -10.52 10.62 0.09
CA GLN A 109 -10.75 10.17 1.48
C GLN A 109 -11.74 9.01 1.58
N ALA A 110 -12.68 8.89 0.63
CA ALA A 110 -13.64 7.79 0.57
C ALA A 110 -13.00 6.44 0.17
N ASP A 111 -11.76 6.45 -0.33
CA ASP A 111 -10.99 5.29 -0.75
C ASP A 111 -9.88 4.90 0.25
N ILE A 112 -9.94 5.47 1.46
CA ILE A 112 -9.06 5.09 2.59
C ILE A 112 -9.88 4.29 3.60
N TYR A 113 -9.50 3.03 3.80
CA TYR A 113 -10.25 2.05 4.59
C TYR A 113 -9.44 1.59 5.80
N PRO A 114 -9.83 2.00 7.03
CA PRO A 114 -9.24 1.45 8.23
C PRO A 114 -9.70 -0.01 8.41
N LEU A 115 -8.73 -0.93 8.49
CA LEU A 115 -8.95 -2.35 8.77
C LEU A 115 -8.19 -2.74 10.04
N ALA A 116 -8.60 -3.85 10.65
CA ALA A 116 -7.90 -4.45 11.79
C ALA A 116 -6.69 -5.28 11.35
N ASP A 117 -6.12 -6.07 12.25
CA ASP A 117 -5.12 -7.07 11.89
C ASP A 117 -5.76 -8.16 11.02
N GLY A 118 -5.07 -8.58 9.95
CA GLY A 118 -5.61 -9.55 9.02
C GLY A 118 -4.77 -9.69 7.76
N THR A 119 -5.29 -10.46 6.80
CA THR A 119 -4.67 -10.61 5.47
C THR A 119 -5.65 -10.05 4.47
N TYR A 120 -5.22 -9.08 3.68
CA TYR A 120 -6.11 -8.33 2.79
C TYR A 120 -5.47 -8.19 1.41
N GLY A 121 -6.27 -7.76 0.46
CA GLY A 121 -5.82 -7.52 -0.90
C GLY A 121 -6.84 -6.73 -1.70
N GLY A 122 -6.68 -6.78 -3.02
CA GLY A 122 -7.63 -6.19 -3.94
C GLY A 122 -7.73 -6.99 -5.21
N GLU A 123 -8.92 -6.98 -5.80
CA GLU A 123 -9.22 -7.67 -7.04
C GLU A 123 -9.83 -6.72 -8.08
N ASN A 124 -9.69 -7.11 -9.33
CA ASN A 124 -10.36 -6.49 -10.45
C ASN A 124 -11.69 -7.22 -10.70
N ASP A 125 -12.77 -6.74 -10.09
CA ASP A 125 -14.12 -7.21 -10.38
C ASP A 125 -14.69 -6.44 -11.57
N ASN A 126 -14.50 -7.01 -12.77
CA ASN A 126 -15.07 -6.50 -14.02
C ASN A 126 -14.77 -5.01 -14.30
N GLY A 127 -13.55 -4.56 -13.98
CA GLY A 127 -13.11 -3.18 -14.16
C GLY A 127 -13.28 -2.30 -12.93
N THR A 128 -13.72 -2.86 -11.81
CA THR A 128 -13.81 -2.19 -10.51
C THR A 128 -12.77 -2.77 -9.55
N LEU A 129 -12.04 -1.89 -8.84
CA LEU A 129 -11.12 -2.30 -7.81
C LEU A 129 -11.90 -2.57 -6.52
N GLU A 130 -12.01 -3.84 -6.15
CA GLU A 130 -12.69 -4.28 -4.93
C GLU A 130 -11.69 -4.81 -3.91
N LEU A 131 -12.05 -4.72 -2.63
CA LEU A 131 -11.21 -5.21 -1.52
C LEU A 131 -11.44 -6.70 -1.29
N THR A 132 -10.37 -7.45 -1.04
CA THR A 132 -10.43 -8.85 -0.64
C THR A 132 -9.95 -9.02 0.81
N TYR A 133 -10.59 -9.92 1.55
CA TYR A 133 -10.34 -10.23 2.96
C TYR A 133 -10.20 -11.74 3.20
#